data_AF-A0A0N4ZDW0-F1
#
_entry.id   AF-A0A0N4ZDW0-F1
#
_cell.length_a   1.000
_cell.length_b   1.000
_cell.length_c   1.000
_cell.angle_alpha   90.00
_cell.angle_beta   90.00
_cell.angle_gamma   90.00
#
_symmetry.space_group_name_H-M   'P 1'
#
loop_
_entity.id
_entity.type
_entity.pdbx_description
1 polymer ?
#
loop_
_entity_poly.entity_id
_entity_poly.type
_entity_poly.pdbx_seq_one_letter_code
_entity_poly.pdbx_strand_id
1 'polypeptide(L)'
;MKKPAIINCCEELKKEIELLYTLWNIEATINTMNLNKPKQKIIDKHPMDDFYDKMKCKLIHLDEENKMRKTIGDVLRDTKCPTHTWYKYEVMSVFEIERLTKQDKFFEKIPNRKLL
;
A
#
# COMPACT_ATOMS: atom_id res chain seq x y z
N MET A 1 -35.97 13.68 -8.39
CA MET A 1 -34.50 13.55 -8.28
C MET A 1 -34.04 14.49 -7.17
N LYS A 2 -33.16 14.05 -6.26
CA LYS A 2 -32.58 14.96 -5.26
C LYS A 2 -31.62 15.92 -5.97
N LYS A 3 -31.69 17.21 -5.64
CA LYS A 3 -30.73 18.21 -6.12
C LYS A 3 -29.33 17.84 -5.60
N PRO A 4 -28.27 17.91 -6.42
CA PRO A 4 -26.91 17.72 -5.95
C PRO A 4 -26.60 18.66 -4.77
N ALA A 5 -25.96 18.11 -3.73
CA ALA A 5 -25.57 18.88 -2.56
C ALA A 5 -24.47 19.88 -2.93
N ILE A 6 -24.49 21.05 -2.30
CA ILE A 6 -23.43 22.05 -2.44
C ILE A 6 -22.37 21.73 -1.39
N ILE A 7 -21.11 21.68 -1.81
CA ILE A 7 -19.96 21.53 -0.92
C ILE A 7 -19.76 22.85 -0.17
N ASN A 8 -20.06 22.87 1.13
CA ASN A 8 -20.07 24.07 1.94
C ASN A 8 -19.05 24.05 3.08
N CYS A 9 -18.36 22.94 3.31
CA CYS A 9 -17.34 22.85 4.36
C CYS A 9 -16.10 22.06 3.92
N CYS A 10 -15.01 22.23 4.67
CA CYS A 10 -13.75 21.53 4.38
C CYS A 10 -13.86 20.01 4.50
N GLU A 11 -14.77 19.48 5.31
CA GLU A 11 -14.97 18.03 5.45
C GLU A 11 -15.62 17.44 4.20
N GLU A 12 -16.64 18.09 3.65
CA GLU A 12 -17.26 17.70 2.39
C GLU A 12 -16.26 17.78 1.24
N LEU A 13 -15.47 18.86 1.18
CA LEU A 13 -14.42 18.99 0.18
C LEU A 13 -13.37 17.87 0.29
N LYS A 14 -12.94 17.52 1.50
CA LYS A 14 -12.00 16.40 1.73
C LYS A 14 -12.57 15.08 1.24
N LYS A 15 -13.86 14.81 1.47
CA LYS A 15 -14.53 13.60 0.98
C LYS A 15 -14.52 13.51 -0.54
N GLU A 16 -14.81 14.61 -1.24
CA GLU A 16 -14.79 14.65 -2.70
C GLU A 16 -13.36 14.45 -3.25
N ILE A 17 -12.37 15.04 -2.59
CA ILE A 17 -10.95 14.82 -2.93
C ILE A 17 -10.55 13.36 -2.73
N GLU A 18 -10.93 12.75 -1.60
CA GLU A 18 -10.67 11.34 -1.30
C GLU A 18 -11.36 10.41 -2.30
N LEU A 19 -12.60 10.74 -2.70
CA LEU A 19 -13.32 10.03 -3.75
C LEU A 19 -12.55 10.07 -5.07
N LEU A 20 -12.11 11.25 -5.51
CA LEU A 20 -11.34 11.41 -6.74
C LEU A 20 -10.00 10.66 -6.68
N TYR A 21 -9.28 10.71 -5.55
CA TYR A 21 -8.05 9.93 -5.37
C TYR A 21 -8.31 8.43 -5.44
N THR A 22 -9.40 7.96 -4.85
CA THR A 22 -9.78 6.54 -4.87
C THR A 22 -10.10 6.08 -6.29
N LEU A 23 -10.90 6.87 -7.03
CA LEU A 23 -11.22 6.59 -8.43
C LEU A 23 -9.96 6.56 -9.31
N TRP A 24 -9.06 7.53 -9.12
CA TRP A 24 -7.80 7.57 -9.84
C TRP A 24 -6.91 6.36 -9.53
N ASN A 25 -6.82 5.94 -8.27
CA ASN A 25 -6.06 4.75 -7.88
C ASN A 25 -6.64 3.47 -8.51
N ILE A 26 -7.97 3.34 -8.58
CA ILE A 26 -8.64 2.22 -9.25
C ILE A 26 -8.28 2.21 -10.74
N GLU A 27 -8.42 3.35 -11.41
CA GLU A 27 -8.11 3.47 -12.84
C GLU A 27 -6.63 3.16 -13.12
N ALA A 28 -5.71 3.72 -12.33
CA ALA A 28 -4.28 3.46 -12.44
C ALA A 28 -3.93 1.98 -12.24
N THR A 29 -4.62 1.31 -11.30
CA THR A 29 -4.46 -0.13 -11.04
C THR A 29 -4.96 -0.96 -12.21
N ILE A 30 -6.16 -0.68 -12.71
CA ILE A 30 -6.75 -1.36 -13.89
C ILE A 30 -5.84 -1.18 -15.11
N ASN A 31 -5.36 0.04 -15.34
CA ASN A 31 -4.43 0.32 -16.42
C ASN A 31 -3.16 -0.52 -16.26
N THR A 32 -2.52 -0.49 -15.09
CA THR A 32 -1.30 -1.28 -14.81
C THR A 32 -1.50 -2.78 -15.02
N MET A 33 -2.64 -3.34 -14.59
CA MET A 33 -2.99 -4.75 -14.81
C MET A 33 -3.19 -5.08 -16.29
N ASN A 34 -3.76 -4.16 -17.06
CA ASN A 34 -4.03 -4.32 -18.49
C ASN A 34 -2.83 -4.00 -19.40
N LEU A 35 -1.80 -3.32 -18.88
CA LEU A 35 -0.55 -3.09 -19.60
C LEU A 35 0.03 -4.44 -20.03
N ASN A 36 0.40 -4.54 -21.30
CA ASN A 36 1.07 -5.69 -21.88
C ASN A 36 0.30 -7.02 -21.76
N LYS A 37 -1.05 -7.03 -21.86
CA LYS A 37 -1.78 -8.28 -22.17
C LYS A 37 -1.16 -8.87 -23.44
N PRO A 38 -0.48 -10.02 -23.36
CA PRO A 38 0.21 -10.55 -24.51
C PRO A 38 -0.84 -10.94 -25.55
N LYS A 39 -0.73 -10.37 -26.75
CA LYS A 39 -1.38 -10.94 -27.93
C LYS A 39 -0.81 -12.35 -28.09
N GLN A 40 -1.57 -13.36 -27.68
CA GLN A 40 -1.30 -14.77 -27.98
C GLN A 40 0.15 -15.21 -27.71
N LYS A 41 0.52 -15.39 -26.45
CA LYS A 41 1.57 -16.35 -26.11
C LYS A 41 1.02 -17.28 -25.05
N ILE A 42 1.17 -18.57 -25.30
CA ILE A 42 0.97 -19.62 -24.30
C ILE A 42 1.93 -19.27 -23.18
N ILE A 43 1.39 -18.86 -22.04
CA ILE A 43 2.18 -18.43 -20.89
C ILE A 43 1.90 -19.45 -19.81
N ASP A 44 2.88 -20.30 -19.55
CA ASP A 44 2.92 -21.26 -18.43
C ASP A 44 3.06 -20.56 -17.05
N LYS A 45 2.80 -19.25 -16.98
CA LYS A 45 2.97 -18.42 -15.79
C LYS A 45 1.61 -18.18 -15.13
N HIS A 46 1.55 -18.35 -13.81
CA HIS A 46 0.32 -18.14 -13.06
C HIS A 46 -0.10 -16.65 -13.14
N PRO A 47 -1.41 -16.33 -13.27
CA PRO A 47 -1.87 -14.95 -13.40
C PRO A 47 -1.41 -14.02 -12.26
N MET A 48 -1.27 -14.55 -11.04
CA MET A 48 -0.75 -13.76 -9.90
C MET A 48 0.71 -13.39 -10.06
N ASP A 49 1.50 -14.21 -10.72
CA ASP A 49 2.92 -13.91 -10.93
C ASP A 49 3.09 -12.80 -11.98
N ASP A 50 2.19 -12.71 -12.96
CA ASP A 50 2.15 -11.57 -13.89
C ASP A 50 1.79 -10.27 -13.15
N PHE A 51 0.82 -10.32 -12.22
CA PHE A 51 0.52 -9.18 -11.37
C PHE A 51 1.69 -8.80 -10.45
N TYR A 52 2.38 -9.79 -9.89
CA TYR A 52 3.55 -9.57 -9.06
C TYR A 52 4.67 -8.85 -9.82
N ASP A 53 4.99 -9.30 -11.04
CA ASP A 53 5.98 -8.63 -11.89
C ASP A 53 5.58 -7.18 -12.21
N LYS A 54 4.29 -6.96 -12.54
CA LYS A 54 3.75 -5.63 -12.86
C LYS A 54 3.83 -4.65 -11.70
N MET A 55 3.78 -5.13 -10.46
CA MET A 55 3.98 -4.27 -9.27
C MET A 55 5.39 -3.68 -9.19
N LYS A 56 6.38 -4.27 -9.88
CA LYS A 56 7.79 -3.84 -9.87
C LYS A 56 8.34 -3.64 -8.46
N CYS A 57 7.96 -4.55 -7.57
CA CYS A 57 8.25 -4.49 -6.15
C CYS A 57 8.50 -5.91 -5.65
N LYS A 58 9.65 -6.13 -5.03
CA LYS A 58 9.97 -7.41 -4.41
C LYS A 58 9.38 -7.45 -3.01
N LEU A 59 8.67 -8.53 -2.70
CA LEU A 59 8.08 -8.82 -1.39
C LEU A 59 8.77 -10.05 -0.81
N ILE A 60 9.41 -9.92 0.34
CA ILE A 60 10.10 -11.01 1.03
C ILE A 60 9.36 -11.28 2.33
N HIS A 61 8.80 -12.47 2.48
CA HIS A 61 8.12 -12.85 3.73
C HIS A 61 9.13 -12.94 4.89
N LEU A 62 8.79 -12.36 6.03
CA LEU A 62 9.57 -12.48 7.25
C LEU A 62 8.96 -13.55 8.16
N ASP A 63 9.76 -14.59 8.42
CA ASP A 63 9.39 -15.70 9.29
C ASP A 63 9.13 -15.24 10.73
N GLU A 64 8.37 -16.05 11.47
CA GLU A 64 7.95 -15.74 12.84
C GLU A 64 9.11 -15.61 13.82
N GLU A 65 10.19 -16.36 13.59
CA GLU A 65 11.41 -16.30 14.41
C GLU A 65 12.25 -15.05 14.13
N ASN A 66 11.97 -14.33 13.04
CA ASN A 66 12.74 -13.16 12.62
C ASN A 66 12.66 -12.04 13.67
N LYS A 67 13.83 -11.55 14.10
CA LYS A 67 13.95 -10.46 15.08
C LYS A 67 13.24 -9.19 14.62
N MET A 68 13.33 -8.84 13.34
CA MET A 68 12.69 -7.65 12.78
C MET A 68 11.17 -7.73 12.89
N ARG A 69 10.59 -8.91 12.63
CA ARG A 69 9.15 -9.15 12.79
C ARG A 69 8.70 -8.93 14.23
N LYS A 70 9.47 -9.42 15.20
CA LYS A 70 9.20 -9.20 16.64
C LYS A 70 9.22 -7.71 16.98
N THR A 71 10.27 -6.99 16.55
CA THR A 71 10.36 -5.54 16.76
C THR A 71 9.16 -4.79 16.18
N ILE A 72 8.71 -5.13 14.96
CA ILE A 72 7.53 -4.52 14.34
C ILE A 72 6.26 -4.80 15.17
N GLY A 73 6.10 -6.03 15.66
CA GLY A 73 4.99 -6.41 16.53
C GLY A 73 4.95 -5.61 17.83
N ASP A 74 6.11 -5.40 18.46
CA ASP A 74 6.22 -4.61 19.70
C ASP A 74 5.94 -3.13 19.45
N VAL A 75 6.50 -2.53 18.39
CA VAL A 75 6.21 -1.14 18.01
C VAL A 75 4.71 -0.95 17.78
N LEU A 76 4.06 -1.85 17.06
CA LEU A 76 2.61 -1.77 16.81
C LEU A 76 1.79 -1.92 18.09
N ARG A 77 2.24 -2.74 19.05
CA ARG A 77 1.56 -2.89 20.34
C ARG A 77 1.70 -1.63 21.20
N ASP A 78 2.91 -1.10 21.28
CA ASP A 78 3.28 -0.01 22.20
C ASP A 78 2.79 1.36 21.70
N THR A 79 2.66 1.53 20.38
CA THR A 79 2.18 2.78 19.76
C THR A 79 0.66 2.83 19.57
N LYS A 80 -0.09 1.85 20.11
CA LYS A 80 -1.55 1.87 20.03
C LYS A 80 -2.11 3.09 20.79
N CYS A 81 -2.80 3.97 20.07
CA CYS A 81 -3.42 5.14 20.67
C CYS A 81 -4.53 4.73 21.67
N PRO A 82 -4.48 5.20 22.94
CA PRO A 82 -5.47 4.84 23.97
C PRO A 82 -6.91 5.23 23.63
N THR A 83 -7.12 6.25 22.77
CA THR A 83 -8.47 6.69 22.35
C THR A 83 -9.08 5.82 21.26
N HIS A 84 -8.28 4.99 20.57
CA HIS A 84 -8.74 4.10 19.50
C HIS A 84 -9.13 2.72 20.06
N THR A 85 -10.16 2.69 20.90
CA THR A 85 -10.62 1.46 21.59
C THR A 85 -11.61 0.62 20.80
N TRP A 86 -12.16 1.17 19.72
CA TRP A 86 -13.20 0.54 18.90
C TRP A 86 -12.71 -0.68 18.10
N TYR A 87 -11.39 -0.93 18.07
CA TYR A 87 -10.81 -2.10 17.40
C TYR A 87 -9.58 -2.67 18.14
N LYS A 88 -9.27 -3.93 17.80
CA LYS A 88 -8.02 -4.63 18.13
C LYS A 88 -7.42 -5.15 16.82
N TYR A 89 -6.10 -5.28 16.77
CA TYR A 89 -5.38 -5.83 15.62
C TYR A 89 -4.29 -6.77 16.09
N GLU A 90 -3.92 -7.71 15.21
CA GLU A 90 -2.85 -8.68 15.39
C GLU A 90 -2.04 -8.78 14.10
N VAL A 91 -0.73 -9.00 14.22
CA VAL A 91 0.19 -9.08 13.08
C VAL A 91 0.16 -10.50 12.49
N MET A 92 -0.54 -10.68 11.38
CA MET A 92 -0.63 -11.98 10.70
C MET A 92 0.64 -12.32 9.90
N SER A 93 1.14 -11.37 9.11
CA SER A 93 2.32 -11.55 8.28
C SER A 93 3.08 -10.25 8.14
N VAL A 94 4.39 -10.34 7.98
CA VAL A 94 5.25 -9.19 7.72
C VAL A 94 6.03 -9.47 6.45
N PHE A 95 6.09 -8.49 5.57
CA PHE A 95 6.84 -8.56 4.32
C PHE A 95 7.85 -7.41 4.29
N GLU A 96 9.11 -7.73 4.03
CA GLU A 96 10.10 -6.75 3.63
C GLU A 96 9.85 -6.37 2.16
N ILE A 97 9.91 -5.07 1.88
CA ILE A 97 9.50 -4.48 0.62
C ILE A 97 10.68 -3.77 -0.03
N GLU A 98 11.06 -4.21 -1.23
CA GLU A 98 12.09 -3.58 -2.04
C GLU A 98 11.49 -3.09 -3.36
N ARG A 99 11.33 -1.77 -3.48
CA ARG A 99 10.78 -1.14 -4.71
C ARG A 99 11.89 -0.87 -5.71
N LEU A 100 11.80 -1.48 -6.89
CA LEU A 100 12.80 -1.37 -7.96
C LEU A 100 13.00 0.06 -8.49
N THR A 101 12.03 0.95 -8.26
CA THR A 101 12.04 2.34 -8.75
C THR A 101 12.48 3.38 -7.71
N LYS A 102 12.71 2.99 -6.45
CA LYS A 102 12.94 3.92 -5.33
C LYS A 102 14.39 4.03 -4.85
N GLN A 103 15.28 3.09 -5.18
CA GLN A 103 16.67 3.16 -4.70
C GLN A 103 17.34 4.49 -5.10
N ASP A 104 17.02 5.04 -6.27
CA ASP A 104 17.61 6.30 -6.76
C ASP A 104 17.03 7.58 -6.13
N LYS A 105 15.96 7.49 -5.31
CA LYS A 105 15.22 8.68 -4.80
C LYS A 105 15.23 8.83 -3.29
N PHE A 106 15.84 7.91 -2.55
CA PHE A 106 15.92 8.03 -1.10
C PHE A 106 17.09 8.94 -0.71
N PHE A 107 16.81 10.01 0.03
CA PHE A 107 17.83 10.97 0.47
C PHE A 107 18.61 10.46 1.68
N GLU A 108 19.50 9.49 1.45
CA GLU A 108 20.29 8.84 2.50
C GLU A 108 21.13 9.82 3.32
N LYS A 109 21.56 10.94 2.73
CA LYS A 109 22.42 11.92 3.40
C LYS A 109 21.72 12.74 4.48
N ILE A 110 20.39 12.70 4.57
CA ILE A 110 19.62 13.46 5.57
C ILE A 110 19.69 12.75 6.93
N PRO A 111 20.08 13.44 8.02
CA PRO A 111 20.16 12.85 9.36
C PRO A 111 18.76 12.61 9.98
N ASN A 112 18.73 12.00 11.17
CA ASN A 112 17.49 11.72 11.94
C ASN A 112 16.49 10.82 11.19
N ARG A 113 17.00 9.75 10.58
CA ARG A 113 16.15 8.75 9.90
C ARG A 113 15.38 7.95 10.95
N LYS A 114 14.06 7.91 10.78
CA LYS A 114 13.13 7.15 11.62
C LYS A 114 12.23 6.29 10.75
N LEU A 115 11.88 5.12 11.28
CA LEU A 115 10.77 4.34 10.77
C LEU A 115 9.48 4.97 11.33
N LEU A 116 8.52 5.24 10.45
CA LEU A 116 7.21 5.84 10.77
C LEU A 116 6.09 4.86 10.43
#